data_AF-A0A1V0UPF7-F1
#
_entry.id   AF-A0A1V0UPF7-F1
#
_cell.length_a   1.000
_cell.length_b   1.000
_cell.length_c   1.000
_cell.angle_alpha   90.00
_cell.angle_beta   90.00
_cell.angle_gamma   90.00
#
_symmetry.space_group_name_H-M   'P 1'
#
loop_
_entity.id
_entity.type
_entity.pdbx_description
1 polymer ?
#
loop_
_entity_poly.entity_id
_entity_poly.type
_entity_poly.pdbx_seq_one_letter_code
_entity_poly.pdbx_strand_id
1 'polypeptide(L)'
;MEEDGIVHFFPYREPKKNTGIDPFALAQLLWRDEAIEILKRRDLHKGLLSKSRKILWAALAEKLDLHDLQDEVRNKLKTRVKWRVH
;
A
#
# COMPACT_ATOMS: atom_id res chain seq x y z
N MET A 1 31.95 23.70 -24.75
CA MET A 1 31.68 23.97 -23.33
C MET A 1 30.34 23.32 -23.05
N GLU A 2 30.37 22.15 -22.41
CA GLU A 2 29.16 21.48 -21.94
C GLU A 2 28.56 22.35 -20.83
N GLU A 3 27.37 22.89 -21.05
CA GLU A 3 26.63 23.58 -20.00
C GLU A 3 26.19 22.53 -18.97
N ASP A 4 26.83 22.59 -17.81
CA ASP A 4 26.53 21.83 -16.61
C ASP A 4 25.01 21.72 -16.37
N GLY A 5 24.49 20.49 -16.50
CA GLY A 5 23.09 20.13 -16.26
C GLY A 5 22.72 20.15 -14.79
N ILE A 6 22.80 21.32 -14.14
CA ILE A 6 22.51 21.47 -12.71
C ILE A 6 21.00 21.57 -12.50
N VAL A 7 20.45 20.56 -11.82
CA VAL A 7 19.05 20.52 -11.40
C VAL A 7 18.91 21.19 -10.03
N HIS A 8 18.16 22.28 -9.97
CA HIS A 8 17.80 22.95 -8.73
C HIS A 8 16.43 22.49 -8.23
N PHE A 9 16.36 22.05 -6.97
CA PHE A 9 15.11 21.73 -6.29
C PHE A 9 14.73 22.86 -5.33
N PHE A 10 13.50 23.33 -5.42
CA PHE A 10 12.95 24.32 -4.51
C PHE A 10 11.71 23.74 -3.80
N PRO A 11 11.54 24.00 -2.50
CA PRO A 11 10.35 23.55 -1.79
C PRO A 11 9.11 24.30 -2.31
N TYR A 12 8.18 23.57 -2.93
CA TYR A 12 6.93 24.15 -3.45
C TYR A 12 5.87 24.39 -2.36
N ARG A 13 5.82 23.50 -1.36
CA ARG A 13 4.89 23.61 -0.23
C ARG A 13 5.42 22.91 1.02
N GLU A 14 4.95 23.35 2.17
CA GLU A 14 5.20 22.65 3.43
C GLU A 14 4.59 21.24 3.44
N PRO A 15 5.25 20.27 4.09
CA PRO A 15 4.68 18.95 4.28
C PRO A 15 3.44 19.02 5.19
N LYS A 16 2.38 18.32 4.80
CA LYS A 16 1.15 18.20 5.60
C LYS A 16 0.74 16.74 5.71
N LYS A 17 0.16 16.37 6.85
CA LYS A 17 -0.45 15.04 7.03
C LYS A 17 -1.69 14.93 6.15
N ASN A 18 -1.89 13.78 5.52
CA ASN A 18 -3.16 13.47 4.88
C ASN A 18 -4.18 13.08 5.96
N THR A 19 -5.22 13.90 6.15
CA THR A 19 -6.30 13.64 7.11
C THR A 19 -7.43 12.80 6.50
N GLY A 20 -7.55 12.76 5.17
CA GLY A 20 -8.58 12.02 4.43
C GLY A 20 -8.01 10.75 3.79
N ILE A 21 -7.41 9.88 4.60
CA ILE A 21 -6.85 8.63 4.08
C ILE A 21 -8.00 7.69 3.74
N ASP A 22 -8.12 7.36 2.45
CA ASP A 22 -9.08 6.36 1.97
C ASP A 22 -8.53 4.94 2.21
N PRO A 23 -9.22 4.10 3.02
CA PRO A 23 -8.75 2.75 3.32
C PRO A 23 -8.63 1.86 2.07
N PHE A 24 -9.52 2.03 1.10
CA PHE A 24 -9.49 1.24 -0.13
C PHE A 24 -8.26 1.57 -0.97
N ALA A 25 -7.97 2.85 -1.20
CA ALA A 25 -6.77 3.33 -1.89
C ALA A 25 -5.49 2.87 -1.17
N LEU A 26 -5.51 2.83 0.16
CA LEU A 26 -4.39 2.30 0.94
C LEU A 26 -4.19 0.79 0.70
N ALA A 27 -5.27 0.00 0.71
CA ALA A 27 -5.21 -1.43 0.42
C ALA A 27 -4.73 -1.74 -1.01
N GLN A 28 -4.99 -0.85 -1.98
CA GLN A 28 -4.52 -0.99 -3.37
C GLN A 28 -3.00 -0.99 -3.51
N LEU A 29 -2.26 -0.51 -2.51
CA LEU A 29 -0.80 -0.56 -2.50
C LEU A 29 -0.26 -2.00 -2.35
N LEU A 30 -1.10 -2.93 -1.89
CA LEU A 30 -0.76 -4.33 -1.70
C LEU A 30 -0.87 -5.13 -3.00
N TRP A 31 0.10 -6.02 -3.21
CA TRP A 31 -0.03 -7.09 -4.18
C TRP A 31 -1.07 -8.11 -3.71
N ARG A 32 -1.58 -8.90 -4.66
CA ARG A 32 -2.65 -9.86 -4.39
C ARG A 32 -2.27 -10.87 -3.31
N ASP A 33 -1.07 -11.43 -3.39
CA ASP A 33 -0.62 -12.47 -2.47
C ASP A 33 -0.37 -11.92 -1.07
N GLU A 34 0.11 -10.67 -0.98
CA GLU A 34 0.26 -9.95 0.29
C GLU A 34 -1.10 -9.70 0.95
N ALA A 35 -2.11 -9.29 0.17
CA ALA A 35 -3.46 -9.10 0.68
C ALA A 35 -4.05 -10.42 1.22
N ILE A 36 -3.81 -11.54 0.52
CA ILE A 36 -4.21 -12.87 0.99
C ILE A 36 -3.49 -13.25 2.28
N GLU A 37 -2.19 -12.99 2.36
CA GLU A 37 -1.41 -13.32 3.55
C GLU A 37 -1.92 -12.59 4.80
N ILE A 38 -2.23 -11.29 4.65
CA ILE A 38 -2.83 -10.48 5.73
C ILE A 38 -4.20 -11.06 6.13
N LEU A 39 -5.07 -11.35 5.15
CA LEU A 39 -6.39 -11.95 5.41
C LEU A 39 -6.27 -13.33 6.08
N LYS A 40 -5.27 -14.14 5.73
CA LYS A 40 -5.02 -15.45 6.37
C LYS A 40 -4.57 -15.29 7.81
N ARG A 41 -3.59 -14.43 8.07
CA ARG A 41 -3.04 -14.20 9.42
C ARG A 41 -4.09 -13.69 10.42
N ARG A 42 -5.11 -12.99 9.92
CA ARG A 42 -6.24 -12.48 10.72
C ARG A 42 -7.48 -13.38 10.70
N ASP A 43 -7.42 -14.57 10.10
CA ASP A 43 -8.54 -15.50 9.91
C ASP A 43 -9.74 -14.95 9.09
N LEU A 44 -9.52 -13.90 8.29
CA LEU A 44 -10.56 -13.21 7.51
C LEU A 44 -10.71 -13.72 6.07
N HIS A 45 -9.99 -14.77 5.70
CA HIS A 45 -9.79 -15.25 4.33
C HIS A 45 -10.90 -16.16 3.77
N LYS A 46 -11.85 -16.59 4.60
CA LYS A 46 -12.93 -17.53 4.20
C LYS A 46 -13.71 -16.98 3.01
N GLY A 47 -13.77 -17.76 1.92
CA GLY A 47 -14.47 -17.38 0.68
C GLY A 47 -13.79 -16.31 -0.17
N LEU A 48 -12.61 -15.82 0.23
CA LEU A 48 -11.89 -14.73 -0.44
C LEU A 48 -10.70 -15.20 -1.28
N LEU A 49 -10.11 -16.36 -0.98
CA LEU A 49 -8.84 -16.81 -1.60
C LEU A 49 -8.88 -16.92 -3.13
N SER A 50 -10.04 -17.23 -3.72
CA SER A 50 -10.23 -17.32 -5.18
C SER A 50 -10.69 -16.00 -5.82
N LYS A 51 -10.94 -14.96 -5.03
CA LYS A 51 -11.47 -13.69 -5.51
C LYS A 51 -10.37 -12.82 -6.15
N SER A 52 -10.82 -11.81 -6.89
CA SER A 52 -9.95 -10.82 -7.52
C SER A 52 -9.31 -9.91 -6.47
N ARG A 53 -8.16 -9.31 -6.83
CA ARG A 53 -7.47 -8.32 -5.97
C ARG A 53 -8.37 -7.19 -5.48
N LYS A 54 -9.32 -6.73 -6.32
CA LYS A 54 -10.27 -5.68 -5.96
C LYS A 54 -11.17 -6.09 -4.79
N ILE A 55 -11.66 -7.32 -4.79
CA ILE A 55 -12.49 -7.86 -3.71
C ILE A 55 -11.65 -8.05 -2.44
N LEU A 56 -10.39 -8.49 -2.58
CA LEU A 56 -9.48 -8.62 -1.44
C LEU A 56 -9.18 -7.26 -0.78
N TRP A 57 -8.93 -6.22 -1.59
CA TRP A 57 -8.69 -4.86 -1.09
C TRP A 57 -9.93 -4.27 -0.41
N ALA A 58 -11.12 -4.47 -0.98
CA ALA A 58 -12.37 -4.08 -0.35
C ALA A 58 -12.56 -4.80 1.00
N ALA A 59 -12.33 -6.11 1.06
CA ALA A 59 -12.42 -6.87 2.30
C ALA A 59 -11.42 -6.39 3.36
N LEU A 60 -10.20 -5.99 2.97
CA LEU A 60 -9.22 -5.40 3.89
C LEU A 60 -9.67 -4.03 4.39
N ALA A 61 -10.15 -3.17 3.50
CA ALA A 61 -10.64 -1.83 3.82
C ALA A 61 -11.90 -1.84 4.70
N GLU A 62 -12.75 -2.85 4.55
CA GLU A 62 -13.99 -3.00 5.33
C GLU A 62 -13.76 -3.69 6.69
N LYS A 63 -12.83 -4.65 6.77
CA LYS A 63 -12.66 -5.50 7.96
C LYS A 63 -11.56 -5.04 8.91
N LEU A 64 -10.62 -4.21 8.47
CA LEU A 64 -9.58 -3.63 9.33
C LEU A 64 -9.92 -2.18 9.60
N ASP A 65 -9.63 -1.71 10.81
CA ASP A 65 -9.58 -0.29 11.05
C ASP A 65 -8.41 0.35 10.28
N LEU A 66 -8.48 1.67 10.12
CA LEU A 66 -7.50 2.42 9.32
C LEU A 66 -6.07 2.29 9.87
N HIS A 67 -5.89 2.23 11.19
CA HIS A 67 -4.58 2.17 11.81
C HIS A 67 -3.92 0.81 11.54
N ASP A 68 -4.67 -0.26 11.78
CA ASP A 68 -4.26 -1.62 11.47
C ASP A 68 -3.88 -1.77 9.99
N LEU A 69 -4.74 -1.28 9.09
CA LEU A 69 -4.48 -1.35 7.66
C LEU A 69 -3.20 -0.58 7.26
N GLN A 70 -2.96 0.60 7.85
CA GLN A 70 -1.73 1.36 7.61
C GLN A 70 -0.48 0.58 8.03
N ASP A 71 -0.55 -0.12 9.17
CA ASP A 71 0.57 -0.88 9.68
C ASP A 71 0.84 -2.11 8.82
N GLU A 72 -0.20 -2.84 8.41
CA GLU A 72 -0.05 -3.95 7.44
C GLU A 72 0.59 -3.50 6.14
N VAL A 73 0.06 -2.42 5.55
CA VAL A 73 0.55 -1.91 4.27
C VAL A 73 1.99 -1.44 4.40
N ARG A 74 2.33 -0.69 5.45
CA ARG A 74 3.70 -0.23 5.68
C ARG A 74 4.66 -1.40 5.86
N ASN A 75 4.27 -2.40 6.64
CA ASN A 75 5.09 -3.59 6.87
C ASN A 75 5.33 -4.35 5.56
N LYS A 76 4.29 -4.53 4.73
CA LYS A 76 4.44 -5.16 3.41
C LYS A 76 5.33 -4.36 2.49
N LEU A 77 5.11 -3.05 2.34
CA LEU A 77 5.93 -2.21 1.47
C LEU A 77 7.42 -2.21 1.88
N LYS A 78 7.72 -2.19 3.18
CA LYS A 78 9.09 -2.23 3.69
C LYS A 78 9.78 -3.58 3.49
N THR A 79 9.03 -4.67 3.58
CA THR A 79 9.56 -6.04 3.45
C THR A 79 9.45 -6.59 2.02
N ARG A 80 8.82 -5.83 1.11
CA ARG A 80 8.59 -6.25 -0.26
C ARG A 80 9.92 -6.43 -1.00
N VAL A 81 10.25 -7.68 -1.29
CA VAL A 81 11.37 -8.06 -2.14
C VAL A 81 10.93 -8.13 -3.60
N LYS A 82 11.91 -8.12 -4.54
CA LYS A 82 11.68 -8.31 -5.98
C LYS A 82 10.76 -7.27 -6.64
N TRP A 83 10.64 -6.07 -6.05
CA TRP A 83 9.82 -4.98 -6.62
C TRP A 83 10.51 -4.24 -7.77
N ARG A 84 11.84 -4.21 -7.78
CA ARG A 84 12.70 -3.86 -8.92
C ARG A 84 13.50 -5.09 -9.27
N VAL A 85 12.94 -5.94 -10.13
CA VAL A 85 13.77 -6.91 -10.84
C VAL A 85 14.28 -6.15 -12.07
N HIS A 86 15.59 -5.91 -12.14
CA HIS A 86 16.28 -5.56 -13.38
C HIS A 86 16.58 -6.86 -14.13
#